data_AF-A0A9E0SPZ0-F1
#
_entry.id   AF-A0A9E0SPZ0-F1
#
_cell.length_a   1.000
_cell.length_b   1.000
_cell.length_c   1.000
_cell.angle_alpha   90.00
_cell.angle_beta   90.00
_cell.angle_gamma   90.00
#
_symmetry.space_group_name_H-M   'P 1'
#
loop_
_entity.id
_entity.type
_entity.pdbx_description
1 polymer ?
#
loop_
_entity_poly.entity_id
_entity_poly.type
_entity_poly.pdbx_seq_one_letter_code
_entity_poly.pdbx_strand_id
1 'polypeptide(L)'
;MALKTSQAATATAPARTWPGVQARAIPPPRAGVPLRYLGAAPIVVRGPVTGAAYSFAGSRNTQPVDARDLPGLLKKGIFRSGG
;
A
#
# COMPACT_ATOMS: atom_id res chain seq x y z
N MET A 1 -24.89 45.51 27.76
CA MET A 1 -24.49 44.09 27.64
C MET A 1 -25.34 43.44 26.56
N ALA A 2 -24.75 43.08 25.42
CA ALA A 2 -25.28 42.11 24.46
C ALA A 2 -24.10 41.66 23.58
N LEU A 3 -23.78 40.37 23.64
CA LEU A 3 -22.67 39.72 22.94
C LEU A 3 -23.10 39.53 21.47
N LYS A 4 -22.32 40.04 20.51
CA LYS A 4 -22.42 39.57 19.12
C LYS A 4 -21.11 38.92 18.73
N THR A 5 -21.18 37.60 18.79
CA THR A 5 -20.19 36.55 18.57
C THR A 5 -19.45 36.72 17.25
N SER A 6 -18.13 36.63 17.33
CA SER A 6 -17.19 36.52 16.22
C SER A 6 -17.56 35.33 15.34
N GLN A 7 -18.00 35.59 14.10
CA GLN A 7 -18.20 34.55 13.11
C GLN A 7 -16.85 34.27 12.45
N ALA A 8 -16.17 33.21 12.90
CA ALA A 8 -15.00 32.67 12.22
C ALA A 8 -15.46 32.12 10.87
N ALA A 9 -15.17 32.84 9.78
CA ALA A 9 -15.35 32.32 8.43
C ALA A 9 -14.47 31.08 8.28
N THR A 10 -15.11 29.91 8.24
CA THR A 10 -14.46 28.66 7.86
C THR A 10 -14.05 28.82 6.40
N ALA A 11 -12.77 29.04 6.15
CA ALA A 11 -12.22 29.05 4.82
C ALA A 11 -12.38 27.64 4.23
N THR A 12 -13.43 27.42 3.45
CA THR A 12 -13.55 26.27 2.55
C THR A 12 -12.44 26.41 1.51
N ALA A 13 -11.30 25.77 1.75
CA ALA A 13 -10.30 25.58 0.72
C ALA A 13 -10.94 24.74 -0.41
N PRO A 14 -10.89 25.18 -1.68
CA PRO A 14 -11.43 24.37 -2.77
C PRO A 14 -10.63 23.07 -2.84
N ALA A 15 -11.33 21.95 -2.85
CA ALA A 15 -10.75 20.64 -3.15
C ALA A 15 -10.02 20.77 -4.48
N ARG A 16 -8.69 20.59 -4.45
CA ARG A 16 -7.88 20.50 -5.66
C ARG A 16 -8.24 19.18 -6.34
N THR A 17 -9.25 19.22 -7.19
CA THR A 17 -9.68 18.09 -8.01
C THR A 17 -8.60 17.85 -9.06
N TRP A 18 -7.74 16.86 -8.82
CA TRP A 18 -6.88 16.31 -9.87
C TRP A 18 -7.76 15.42 -10.77
N PRO A 19 -7.98 15.76 -12.04
CA PRO A 19 -8.65 14.86 -12.96
C PRO A 19 -7.66 13.74 -13.31
N GLY A 20 -7.74 12.61 -12.59
CA GLY A 20 -6.90 11.45 -12.94
C GLY A 20 -6.76 10.35 -11.88
N VAL A 21 -7.04 10.60 -10.60
CA VAL A 21 -6.99 9.52 -9.60
C VAL A 21 -8.37 8.85 -9.53
N GLN A 22 -8.65 7.99 -10.51
CA GLN A 22 -9.63 6.93 -10.28
C GLN A 22 -9.10 6.11 -9.10
N ALA A 23 -9.74 6.24 -7.94
CA ALA A 23 -9.51 5.34 -6.82
C ALA A 23 -9.89 3.95 -7.30
N ARG A 24 -8.89 3.19 -7.76
CA ARG A 24 -9.05 1.81 -8.18
C ARG A 24 -9.61 1.08 -6.96
N ALA A 25 -10.86 0.62 -7.04
CA ALA A 25 -11.48 -0.15 -6.00
C ALA A 25 -10.52 -1.28 -5.63
N ILE A 26 -9.95 -1.22 -4.43
CA ILE A 26 -9.04 -2.25 -3.94
C ILE A 26 -9.97 -3.42 -3.62
N PRO A 27 -9.92 -4.53 -4.37
CA PRO A 27 -10.71 -5.70 -4.01
C PRO A 27 -10.38 -6.09 -2.56
N PRO A 28 -11.36 -6.59 -1.78
CA PRO A 28 -11.11 -6.99 -0.41
C PRO A 28 -9.89 -7.92 -0.38
N PRO A 29 -8.98 -7.76 0.60
CA PRO A 29 -7.74 -8.50 0.64
C PRO A 29 -8.07 -9.99 0.66
N ARG A 30 -7.82 -10.67 -0.46
CA ARG A 30 -7.79 -12.13 -0.47
C ARG A 30 -6.72 -12.55 0.52
N ALA A 31 -6.96 -13.63 1.27
CA ALA A 31 -5.97 -14.17 2.22
C ALA A 31 -4.61 -14.26 1.53
N GLY A 32 -3.68 -13.38 1.91
CA GLY A 32 -2.40 -13.25 1.23
C GLY A 32 -1.48 -14.39 1.67
N VAL A 33 -0.65 -14.86 0.73
CA VAL A 33 0.33 -15.90 1.03
C VAL A 33 1.55 -15.24 1.68
N PRO A 34 2.01 -15.70 2.83
CA PRO A 34 3.21 -15.15 3.45
C PRO A 34 4.43 -15.33 2.53
N LEU A 35 5.11 -14.23 2.24
CA LEU A 35 6.36 -14.21 1.49
C LEU A 35 7.45 -13.56 2.34
N ARG A 36 8.58 -14.25 2.47
CA ARG A 36 9.77 -13.80 3.18
C ARG A 36 10.81 -13.25 2.22
N TYR A 37 11.28 -12.03 2.48
CA TYR A 37 12.42 -11.42 1.84
C TYR A 37 13.73 -11.79 2.56
N LEU A 38 14.76 -12.11 1.78
CA LEU A 38 16.05 -12.62 2.29
C LEU A 38 17.17 -11.56 2.29
N GLY A 39 16.97 -10.40 1.67
CA GLY A 39 18.01 -9.39 1.59
C GLY A 39 18.12 -8.54 2.86
N ALA A 40 19.23 -7.83 2.98
CA ALA A 40 19.54 -6.98 4.12
C ALA A 40 19.00 -5.55 4.00
N ALA A 41 18.75 -5.07 2.78
CA ALA A 41 18.34 -3.70 2.51
C ALA A 41 16.81 -3.59 2.33
N PRO A 42 16.16 -2.51 2.80
CA PRO A 42 14.75 -2.29 2.53
C PRO A 42 14.46 -2.18 1.03
N ILE A 43 13.41 -2.84 0.56
CA ILE A 43 12.98 -2.79 -0.85
C ILE A 43 11.48 -2.64 -1.00
N VAL A 44 11.06 -2.12 -2.15
CA VAL A 44 9.68 -2.15 -2.61
C VAL A 44 9.62 -2.91 -3.93
N VAL A 45 8.74 -3.90 -4.02
CA VAL A 45 8.59 -4.72 -5.23
C VAL A 45 7.16 -4.66 -5.72
N ARG A 46 7.00 -4.52 -7.03
CA ARG A 46 5.70 -4.63 -7.68
C ARG A 46 5.39 -6.08 -8.01
N GLY A 47 4.19 -6.51 -7.65
CA GLY A 47 3.60 -7.77 -8.07
C GLY A 47 3.52 -7.86 -9.60
N PRO A 48 4.06 -8.91 -10.22
CA PRO A 48 4.11 -9.03 -11.68
C PRO A 48 2.74 -9.21 -12.34
N VAL A 49 1.71 -9.65 -11.59
CA VAL A 49 0.36 -9.88 -12.12
C VAL A 49 -0.59 -8.78 -11.67
N THR A 50 -0.60 -8.45 -10.38
CA THR A 50 -1.56 -7.46 -9.85
C THR A 50 -1.06 -6.02 -9.95
N GLY A 51 0.25 -5.82 -10.06
CA GLY A 51 0.91 -4.52 -9.95
C GLY A 51 0.95 -3.97 -8.52
N ALA A 52 0.52 -4.74 -7.51
CA ALA A 52 0.52 -4.31 -6.11
C ALA A 52 1.95 -4.03 -5.61
N ALA A 53 2.12 -2.99 -4.79
CA ALA A 53 3.41 -2.66 -4.21
C ALA A 53 3.55 -3.34 -2.84
N TYR A 54 4.61 -4.13 -2.67
CA TYR A 54 4.95 -4.83 -1.44
C TYR A 54 6.25 -4.27 -0.88
N SER A 55 6.25 -3.82 0.37
CA SER A 55 7.41 -3.23 1.03
C SER A 55 8.01 -4.18 2.05
N PHE A 56 9.29 -4.54 1.88
CA PHE A 56 10.03 -5.41 2.80
C PHE A 56 11.09 -4.55 3.48
N ALA A 57 10.99 -4.39 4.81
CA ALA A 57 11.86 -3.49 5.55
C ALA A 57 12.05 -3.95 7.01
N GLY A 58 13.29 -3.81 7.50
CA GLY A 58 13.64 -4.00 8.92
C GLY A 58 13.20 -5.36 9.46
N SER A 59 12.41 -5.34 10.54
CA SER A 59 11.85 -6.55 11.17
C SER A 59 10.67 -7.17 10.41
N ARG A 60 10.10 -6.48 9.42
CA ARG A 60 9.01 -6.96 8.57
C ARG A 60 9.56 -7.53 7.25
N ASN A 61 10.33 -8.59 7.38
CA ASN A 61 10.81 -9.34 6.22
C ASN A 61 9.81 -10.38 5.70
N THR A 62 8.76 -10.69 6.46
CA THR A 62 7.66 -11.54 6.01
C THR A 62 6.39 -10.71 5.90
N GLN A 63 5.71 -10.77 4.74
CA GLN A 63 4.42 -10.12 4.56
C GLN A 63 3.50 -10.96 3.66
N PRO A 64 2.18 -10.84 3.81
CA PRO A 64 1.22 -11.44 2.89
C PRO A 64 1.28 -10.77 1.50
N VAL A 65 1.35 -11.57 0.44
CA VAL A 65 1.27 -11.13 -0.98
C VAL A 65 0.12 -11.82 -1.71
N ASP A 66 -0.33 -11.26 -2.83
CA ASP A 66 -1.32 -11.94 -3.68
C ASP A 66 -0.73 -13.25 -4.24
N ALA A 67 -1.48 -14.35 -4.15
CA ALA A 67 -1.07 -15.66 -4.62
C ALA A 67 -0.70 -15.67 -6.11
N ARG A 68 -1.28 -14.77 -6.92
CA ARG A 68 -0.97 -14.61 -8.35
C ARG A 68 0.42 -14.02 -8.58
N ASP A 69 0.90 -13.18 -7.68
CA ASP A 69 2.22 -12.56 -7.77
C ASP A 69 3.35 -13.47 -7.25
N LEU A 70 3.01 -14.40 -6.35
CA LEU A 70 3.96 -15.26 -5.65
C LEU A 70 4.94 -16.01 -6.58
N PRO A 71 4.51 -16.69 -7.67
CA PRO A 71 5.45 -17.44 -8.52
C PRO A 71 6.49 -16.52 -9.18
N GLY A 72 6.09 -15.33 -9.61
CA GLY A 72 7.00 -14.37 -10.23
C GLY A 72 7.95 -13.70 -9.23
N LEU A 73 7.51 -13.52 -7.98
CA LEU A 73 8.36 -13.04 -6.90
C LEU A 73 9.40 -14.12 -6.50
N LEU A 74 8.99 -15.38 -6.34
CA LEU A 74 9.90 -16.48 -6.00
C LEU A 74 11.01 -16.71 -7.05
N LYS A 75 10.69 -16.51 -8.34
CA LYS A 75 11.67 -16.58 -9.44
C LYS A 75 12.83 -15.60 -9.31
N LYS A 76 12.69 -14.51 -8.53
CA LYS A 76 13.77 -13.53 -8.31
C LYS A 76 14.88 -14.05 -7.39
N GLY A 77 14.71 -15.20 -6.74
CA GLY A 77 15.74 -15.83 -5.88
C GLY A 77 15.95 -15.19 -4.51
N ILE A 78 15.62 -13.91 -4.36
CA ILE A 78 15.72 -13.13 -3.10
C ILE A 78 14.49 -13.29 -2.18
N PHE A 79 13.55 -14.14 -2.54
CA PHE A 79 12.30 -14.40 -1.80
C PHE A 79 12.10 -15.91 -1.52
N ARG A 80 11.40 -16.22 -0.44
CA ARG A 80 10.96 -17.57 -0.04
C ARG A 80 9.50 -17.54 0.42
N SER A 81 8.76 -18.63 0.21
CA SER A 81 7.46 -18.80 0.84
C SER A 81 7.63 -18.85 2.36
N GLY A 82 6.84 -18.07 3.10
CA GLY A 82 6.74 -18.22 4.55
C GLY A 82 5.94 -19.48 4.85
N GLY A 83 6.54 -20.40 5.60
CA GLY A 83 5.83 -21.53 6.20
C GLY A 83 5.26 -21.13 7.55
#